data_AF-J0L9T4-F1
#
_entry.id   AF-J0L9T4-F1
#
_cell.length_a   1.000
_cell.length_b   1.000
_cell.length_c   1.000
_cell.angle_alpha   90.00
_cell.angle_beta   90.00
_cell.angle_gamma   90.00
#
_symmetry.space_group_name_H-M   'P 1'
#
loop_
_entity.id
_entity.type
_entity.pdbx_description
1 polymer ?
#
loop_
_entity_poly.entity_id
_entity_poly.type
_entity_poly.pdbx_seq_one_letter_code
_entity_poly.pdbx_strand_id
1 'polypeptide(L)'
;MKIHVRSSKRASSPHPDIAALVQTIASTPQDELAGLLASYAAWVWPRSDLHDWINVLNDFDGIFEKIITAYAADEFQTAPFSQPDKHLLLEILRFERMMFENSTNRNLFSSYDRLNALLASSDLDVVVSVLQLQYSAKPAVAH
;
A
#
# COMPACT_ATOMS: atom_id res chain seq x y z
N MET A 1 11.63 -6.92 1.16
CA MET A 1 12.83 -6.46 1.89
C MET A 1 12.38 -6.08 3.31
N LYS A 2 13.00 -6.60 4.38
CA LYS A 2 12.55 -6.34 5.77
C LYS A 2 13.09 -4.98 6.25
N ILE A 3 12.19 -4.09 6.68
CA ILE A 3 12.57 -2.78 7.24
C ILE A 3 13.26 -3.00 8.60
N HIS A 4 14.52 -2.59 8.71
CA HIS A 4 15.21 -2.50 10.00
C HIS A 4 14.78 -1.21 10.72
N VAL A 5 13.98 -1.36 11.77
CA VAL A 5 13.62 -0.28 12.68
C VAL A 5 14.88 0.19 13.43
N ARG A 6 15.53 1.24 12.93
CA ARG A 6 16.46 2.02 13.75
C ARG A 6 15.60 2.80 14.75
N SER A 7 15.74 2.44 16.03
CA SER A 7 15.13 3.08 17.19
C SER A 7 14.99 4.59 17.00
N SER A 8 13.77 5.03 16.65
CA SER A 8 13.34 6.42 16.72
C SER A 8 12.41 6.52 17.91
N LYS A 9 12.68 7.51 18.78
CA LYS A 9 11.95 7.77 20.03
C LYS A 9 10.44 7.71 19.75
N ARG A 10 9.72 6.89 20.52
CA ARG A 10 8.26 6.72 20.47
C ARG A 10 7.59 8.08 20.31
N ALA A 11 7.10 8.36 19.09
CA ALA A 11 6.13 9.41 18.88
C ALA A 11 4.86 9.03 19.67
N SER A 12 4.14 10.04 20.15
CA SER A 12 2.84 9.93 20.82
C SER A 12 1.98 8.78 20.30
N SER A 13 1.28 8.09 21.19
CA SER A 13 0.29 7.06 20.84
C SER A 13 -0.60 7.53 19.69
N PRO A 14 -0.85 6.67 18.67
CA PRO A 14 -1.67 7.05 17.52
C PRO A 14 -3.05 7.53 17.97
N HIS A 15 -3.66 8.40 17.17
CA HIS A 15 -5.05 8.79 17.38
C HIS A 15 -5.93 7.54 17.44
N PRO A 16 -6.90 7.44 18.37
CA PRO A 16 -7.71 6.23 18.55
C PRO A 16 -8.37 5.75 17.25
N ASP A 17 -8.85 6.69 16.41
CA ASP A 17 -9.48 6.33 15.13
C ASP A 17 -8.49 5.72 14.12
N ILE A 18 -7.22 6.17 14.12
CA ILE A 18 -6.16 5.58 13.28
C ILE A 18 -5.79 4.19 13.82
N ALA A 19 -5.65 4.06 15.14
CA ALA A 19 -5.37 2.77 15.76
C ALA A 19 -6.49 1.75 15.47
N ALA A 20 -7.75 2.16 15.54
CA ALA A 20 -8.90 1.34 15.20
C ALA A 20 -8.92 0.96 13.72
N LEU A 21 -8.63 1.90 12.82
CA LEU A 21 -8.54 1.64 11.38
C LEU A 21 -7.42 0.63 11.06
N VAL A 22 -6.22 0.83 11.60
CA VAL A 22 -5.08 -0.07 11.42
C VAL A 22 -5.42 -1.47 11.93
N GLN A 23 -6.01 -1.59 13.13
CA GLN A 23 -6.43 -2.87 13.70
C GLN A 23 -7.52 -3.56 12.85
N THR A 24 -8.46 -2.78 12.32
CA THR A 24 -9.53 -3.29 11.46
C THR A 24 -8.94 -3.89 10.19
N ILE A 25 -8.08 -3.15 9.50
CA ILE A 25 -7.43 -3.63 8.26
C ILE A 25 -6.55 -4.86 8.56
N ALA A 26 -5.72 -4.81 9.60
CA ALA A 26 -4.82 -5.91 9.96
C ALA A 26 -5.54 -7.20 10.38
N SER A 27 -6.78 -7.09 10.89
CA SER A 27 -7.59 -8.24 11.30
C SER A 27 -8.51 -8.75 10.19
N THR A 28 -8.59 -8.04 9.06
CA THR A 28 -9.52 -8.38 7.98
C THR A 28 -8.95 -9.51 7.11
N PRO A 29 -9.70 -10.59 6.86
CA PRO A 29 -9.32 -11.64 5.92
C PRO A 29 -9.04 -11.10 4.51
N GLN A 30 -8.06 -11.69 3.81
CA GLN A 30 -7.62 -11.19 2.50
C GLN A 30 -8.73 -11.18 1.44
N ASP A 31 -9.68 -12.11 1.52
CA ASP A 31 -10.85 -12.22 0.64
C ASP A 31 -11.88 -11.10 0.86
N GLU A 32 -11.96 -10.54 2.07
CA GLU A 32 -12.84 -9.41 2.41
C GLU A 32 -12.11 -8.05 2.29
N LEU A 33 -10.78 -8.06 2.31
CA LEU A 33 -9.94 -6.87 2.37
C LEU A 33 -10.22 -5.89 1.21
N ALA A 34 -10.36 -6.40 -0.02
CA ALA A 34 -10.64 -5.54 -1.17
C ALA A 34 -11.97 -4.76 -1.00
N GLY A 35 -13.02 -5.45 -0.55
CA GLY A 35 -14.32 -4.83 -0.29
C GLY A 35 -14.29 -3.82 0.85
N LEU A 36 -13.56 -4.13 1.92
CA LEU A 36 -13.34 -3.20 3.03
C LEU A 36 -12.64 -1.93 2.53
N LEU A 37 -11.51 -2.07 1.83
CA LEU A 37 -10.75 -0.92 1.33
C LEU A 37 -11.59 -0.08 0.36
N ALA A 38 -12.34 -0.73 -0.54
CA ALA A 38 -13.25 -0.07 -1.49
C ALA A 38 -14.32 0.81 -0.80
N SER A 39 -14.75 0.45 0.42
CA SER A 39 -15.70 1.26 1.19
C SER A 39 -15.13 2.63 1.62
N TYR A 40 -13.80 2.76 1.66
CA TYR A 40 -13.12 4.00 2.02
C TYR A 40 -12.92 4.90 0.79
N ALA A 41 -13.97 5.64 0.42
CA ALA A 41 -13.95 6.52 -0.76
C ALA A 41 -13.03 7.74 -0.62
N ALA A 42 -12.83 8.25 0.60
CA ALA A 42 -11.99 9.39 0.90
C ALA A 42 -11.40 9.30 2.31
N TRP A 43 -10.31 10.03 2.55
CA TRP A 43 -9.70 10.09 3.87
C TRP A 43 -10.53 10.97 4.81
N VAL A 44 -11.11 10.35 5.84
CA VAL A 44 -11.93 11.02 6.87
C VAL A 44 -11.28 11.07 8.25
N TRP A 45 -10.11 10.45 8.38
CA TRP A 45 -9.37 10.33 9.63
C TRP A 45 -8.41 11.50 9.83
N PRO A 46 -7.95 11.76 11.06
CA PRO A 46 -6.87 12.71 11.27
C PRO A 46 -5.60 12.26 10.55
N ARG A 47 -4.67 13.21 10.34
CA ARG A 47 -3.34 12.92 9.79
C ARG A 47 -2.62 11.90 10.67
N SER A 48 -2.04 10.86 10.06
CA SER A 48 -1.36 9.76 10.76
C SER A 48 0.16 9.76 10.56
N ASP A 49 0.87 8.95 11.35
CA ASP A 49 2.31 8.69 11.12
C ASP A 49 2.48 7.37 10.36
N LEU A 50 3.34 7.33 9.33
CA LEU A 50 3.58 6.10 8.57
C LEU A 50 4.12 4.95 9.44
N HIS A 51 4.74 5.26 10.59
CA HIS A 51 5.17 4.25 11.55
C HIS A 51 4.00 3.39 12.08
N ASP A 52 2.81 3.96 12.21
CA ASP A 52 1.62 3.24 12.69
C ASP A 52 1.12 2.20 11.69
N TRP A 53 1.50 2.34 10.43
CA TRP A 53 1.05 1.51 9.31
C TRP A 53 2.01 0.38 8.95
N ILE A 54 3.17 0.27 9.62
CA ILE A 54 4.24 -0.69 9.25
C ILE A 54 3.70 -2.12 9.11
N ASN A 55 2.86 -2.58 10.04
CA ASN A 55 2.32 -3.94 9.98
C ASN A 55 1.42 -4.13 8.75
N VAL A 56 0.49 -3.20 8.53
CA VAL A 56 -0.44 -3.23 7.38
C VAL A 56 0.33 -3.17 6.06
N LEU A 57 1.35 -2.31 5.95
CA LEU A 57 2.18 -2.19 4.76
C LEU A 57 3.00 -3.47 4.50
N ASN A 58 3.51 -4.13 5.54
CA ASN A 58 4.19 -5.42 5.38
C ASN A 58 3.23 -6.51 4.90
N ASP A 59 1.98 -6.50 5.36
CA ASP A 59 0.96 -7.45 4.89
C ASP A 59 0.60 -7.20 3.43
N PHE A 60 0.47 -5.93 3.02
CA PHE A 60 0.28 -5.52 1.63
C PHE A 60 1.46 -5.93 0.74
N ASP A 61 2.71 -5.75 1.20
CA ASP A 61 3.90 -6.24 0.51
C ASP A 61 3.85 -7.75 0.26
N GLY A 62 3.37 -8.52 1.24
CA GLY A 62 3.18 -9.96 1.11
C GLY A 62 2.13 -10.32 0.06
N ILE A 63 1.05 -9.53 -0.04
CA ILE A 63 0.02 -9.69 -1.08
C ILE A 63 0.60 -9.36 -2.46
N PHE A 64 1.29 -8.22 -2.59
CA PHE A 64 1.95 -7.83 -3.85
C PHE A 64 2.94 -8.90 -4.31
N GLU A 65 3.78 -9.43 -3.42
CA GLU A 65 4.74 -10.47 -3.75
C GLU A 65 4.04 -11.74 -4.28
N LYS A 66 2.97 -12.20 -3.62
CA LYS A 66 2.17 -13.35 -4.10
C LYS A 66 1.61 -13.10 -5.50
N ILE A 67 1.03 -11.93 -5.75
CA ILE A 67 0.44 -11.58 -7.05
C ILE A 67 1.53 -11.46 -8.12
N ILE A 68 2.61 -10.74 -7.85
CA ILE A 68 3.73 -10.60 -8.80
C ILE A 68 4.25 -11.97 -9.23
N THR A 69 4.49 -12.87 -8.26
CA THR A 69 4.98 -14.23 -8.54
C THR A 69 3.95 -15.07 -9.30
N ALA A 70 2.66 -14.99 -8.94
CA ALA A 70 1.61 -15.79 -9.58
C ALA A 70 1.42 -15.45 -11.06
N TYR A 71 1.68 -14.20 -11.46
CA TYR A 71 1.47 -13.72 -12.83
C TYR A 71 2.75 -13.35 -13.58
N ALA A 72 3.93 -13.59 -12.98
CA ALA A 72 5.23 -13.15 -13.52
C ALA A 72 5.22 -11.67 -13.93
N ALA A 73 4.63 -10.81 -13.08
CA ALA A 73 4.38 -9.41 -13.39
C ALA A 73 5.68 -8.58 -13.54
N ASP A 74 6.79 -9.06 -13.00
CA ASP A 74 8.14 -8.50 -13.08
C ASP A 74 8.96 -8.99 -14.27
N GLU A 75 8.43 -9.94 -15.05
CA GLU A 75 9.07 -10.50 -16.24
C GLU A 75 8.20 -10.27 -17.49
N PHE A 76 7.85 -11.36 -18.21
CA PHE A 76 6.96 -11.32 -19.36
C PHE A 76 5.59 -11.87 -18.97
N GLN A 77 4.75 -11.01 -18.41
CA GLN A 77 3.39 -11.36 -17.98
C GLN A 77 2.56 -11.84 -19.18
N THR A 78 2.36 -13.15 -19.28
CA THR A 78 1.58 -13.80 -20.36
C THR A 78 0.11 -14.02 -20.01
N ALA A 79 -0.20 -14.11 -18.72
CA ALA A 79 -1.55 -14.30 -18.21
C ALA A 79 -2.10 -12.99 -17.60
N PRO A 80 -3.35 -12.60 -17.93
CA PRO A 80 -3.98 -11.48 -17.26
C PRO A 80 -4.23 -11.83 -15.78
N PHE A 81 -4.27 -10.81 -14.92
CA PHE A 81 -4.71 -10.98 -13.54
C PHE A 81 -6.13 -11.55 -13.49
N SER A 82 -6.39 -12.46 -12.54
CA SER A 82 -7.76 -12.82 -12.21
C SER A 82 -8.51 -11.57 -11.71
N GLN A 83 -9.83 -11.54 -11.91
CA GLN A 83 -10.67 -10.44 -11.40
C GLN A 83 -10.50 -10.19 -9.88
N PRO A 84 -10.51 -11.22 -9.00
CA PRO A 84 -10.31 -10.97 -7.56
C PRO A 84 -8.91 -10.44 -7.23
N ASP A 85 -7.86 -10.97 -7.87
CA ASP A 85 -6.48 -10.51 -7.61
C ASP A 85 -6.28 -9.07 -8.10
N LYS A 86 -6.79 -8.75 -9.30
CA LYS A 86 -6.74 -7.39 -9.84
C LYS A 86 -7.49 -6.42 -8.94
N HIS A 87 -8.69 -6.78 -8.50
CA HIS A 87 -9.50 -5.93 -7.63
C HIS A 87 -8.77 -5.66 -6.30
N LEU A 88 -8.25 -6.70 -5.65
CA LEU A 88 -7.48 -6.56 -4.42
C LEU A 88 -6.24 -5.69 -4.62
N LEU A 89 -5.47 -5.94 -5.68
CA LEU A 89 -4.27 -5.18 -6.00
C LEU A 89 -4.57 -3.68 -6.17
N LEU A 90 -5.59 -3.34 -6.96
CA LEU A 90 -5.96 -1.96 -7.22
C LEU A 90 -6.48 -1.25 -5.97
N GLU A 91 -7.27 -1.93 -5.14
CA GLU A 91 -7.78 -1.34 -3.89
C GLU A 91 -6.68 -1.09 -2.86
N ILE A 92 -5.69 -1.98 -2.77
CA ILE A 92 -4.51 -1.74 -1.92
C ILE A 92 -3.73 -0.53 -2.45
N LEU A 93 -3.39 -0.48 -3.75
CA LEU A 93 -2.65 0.65 -4.33
C LEU A 93 -3.39 1.98 -4.15
N ARG A 94 -4.70 1.99 -4.33
CA ARG A 94 -5.56 3.17 -4.11
C ARG A 94 -5.55 3.60 -2.64
N PHE A 95 -5.71 2.65 -1.72
CA PHE A 95 -5.70 2.94 -0.29
C PHE A 95 -4.34 3.45 0.18
N GLU A 96 -3.25 2.80 -0.22
CA GLU A 96 -1.89 3.27 0.08
C GLU A 96 -1.72 4.71 -0.37
N ARG A 97 -2.11 5.04 -1.60
CA ARG A 97 -2.00 6.41 -2.12
C ARG A 97 -2.75 7.40 -1.23
N MET A 98 -4.01 7.09 -0.88
CA MET A 98 -4.84 7.93 -0.02
C MET A 98 -4.23 8.11 1.38
N MET A 99 -3.69 7.03 1.96
CA MET A 99 -3.01 7.05 3.25
C MET A 99 -1.71 7.85 3.19
N PHE A 100 -0.90 7.70 2.14
CA PHE A 100 0.35 8.45 1.93
C PHE A 100 0.10 9.96 1.88
N GLU A 101 -0.91 10.39 1.13
CA GLU A 101 -1.27 11.82 1.03
C GLU A 101 -1.62 12.42 2.41
N ASN A 102 -2.06 11.59 3.35
CA ASN A 102 -2.49 11.97 4.69
C ASN A 102 -1.56 11.48 5.82
N SER A 103 -0.33 11.06 5.50
CA SER A 103 0.65 10.61 6.49
C SER A 103 1.97 11.39 6.49
N THR A 104 2.62 11.44 7.66
CA THR A 104 3.99 11.95 7.87
C THR A 104 5.02 10.82 7.80
N ASN A 105 6.32 11.15 7.77
CA ASN A 105 7.42 10.19 7.71
C ASN A 105 7.36 9.23 6.50
N ARG A 106 6.98 9.77 5.33
CA ARG A 106 6.86 9.01 4.06
C ARG A 106 8.14 8.33 3.61
N ASN A 107 9.30 8.77 4.12
CA ASN A 107 10.60 8.15 3.90
C ASN A 107 10.73 6.75 4.51
N LEU A 108 9.79 6.31 5.36
CA LEU A 108 9.75 4.93 5.87
C LEU A 108 9.23 3.93 4.84
N PHE A 109 8.58 4.40 3.78
CA PHE A 109 8.15 3.52 2.70
C PHE A 109 9.35 2.98 1.93
N SER A 110 9.43 1.66 1.82
CA SER A 110 10.55 0.98 1.16
C SER A 110 10.14 -0.09 0.15
N SER A 111 8.85 -0.18 -0.18
CA SER A 111 8.29 -1.21 -1.07
C SER A 111 8.50 -0.92 -2.55
N TYR A 112 9.50 -0.09 -2.89
CA TYR A 112 9.79 0.33 -4.26
C TYR A 112 10.10 -0.84 -5.19
N ASP A 113 10.72 -1.90 -4.71
CA ASP A 113 11.00 -3.10 -5.52
C ASP A 113 9.71 -3.76 -6.03
N ARG A 114 8.68 -3.84 -5.18
CA ARG A 114 7.36 -4.40 -5.54
C ARG A 114 6.62 -3.48 -6.50
N LEU A 115 6.66 -2.17 -6.26
CA LEU A 115 6.09 -1.20 -7.19
C LEU A 115 6.77 -1.25 -8.57
N ASN A 116 8.10 -1.35 -8.61
CA ASN A 116 8.85 -1.45 -9.86
C ASN A 116 8.54 -2.74 -10.62
N ALA A 117 8.36 -3.85 -9.91
CA ALA A 117 7.87 -5.09 -10.50
C ALA A 117 6.49 -4.90 -11.16
N LEU A 118 5.54 -4.28 -10.45
CA LEU A 118 4.19 -4.03 -10.99
C LEU A 118 4.17 -3.03 -12.17
N LEU A 119 5.17 -2.14 -12.29
CA LEU A 119 5.31 -1.26 -13.46
C LEU A 119 5.61 -2.03 -14.76
N ALA A 120 6.15 -3.25 -14.66
CA ALA A 120 6.39 -4.11 -15.82
C ALA A 120 5.15 -4.92 -16.25
N SER A 121 4.04 -4.80 -15.50
CA SER A 121 2.80 -5.49 -15.81
C SER A 121 2.22 -5.09 -17.17
N SER A 122 1.54 -6.02 -17.82
CA SER A 122 0.78 -5.78 -19.06
C SER A 122 -0.59 -5.15 -18.83
N ASP A 123 -1.03 -4.99 -17.57
CA ASP A 123 -2.31 -4.39 -17.21
C ASP A 123 -2.17 -2.87 -16.99
N LEU A 124 -2.81 -2.08 -17.86
CA LEU A 124 -2.70 -0.61 -17.83
C LEU A 124 -3.23 0.00 -16.53
N ASP A 125 -4.30 -0.56 -15.94
CA ASP A 125 -4.88 0.00 -14.73
C ASP A 125 -3.90 -0.14 -13.56
N VAL A 126 -3.22 -1.29 -13.47
CA VAL A 126 -2.19 -1.55 -12.46
C VAL A 126 -1.02 -0.58 -12.64
N VAL A 127 -0.50 -0.44 -13.86
CA VAL A 127 0.62 0.46 -14.15
C VAL A 127 0.26 1.92 -13.78
N VAL A 128 -0.93 2.38 -14.16
CA VAL A 128 -1.40 3.74 -13.83
C VAL A 128 -1.53 3.93 -12.32
N SER A 129 -2.12 2.97 -11.59
CA SER A 129 -2.26 3.04 -10.14
C SER A 129 -0.90 3.11 -9.43
N VAL A 130 0.08 2.32 -9.87
CA VAL A 130 1.44 2.36 -9.30
C VAL A 130 2.11 3.70 -9.57
N LEU A 131 2.01 4.25 -10.78
CA LEU A 131 2.58 5.56 -11.10
C LEU A 131 1.98 6.68 -10.23
N GLN A 132 0.67 6.65 -10.00
CA GLN A 132 -0.01 7.61 -9.13
C GLN A 132 0.49 7.50 -7.68
N LEU A 133 0.62 6.28 -7.16
CA LEU A 133 1.16 6.05 -5.81
C LEU A 133 2.59 6.57 -5.69
N GLN A 134 3.46 6.25 -6.65
CA GLN A 134 4.85 6.73 -6.65
C GLN A 134 4.95 8.26 -6.66
N TYR A 135 4.05 8.94 -7.38
CA TYR A 135 3.99 10.39 -7.37
C TYR A 135 3.60 10.94 -5.99
N SER A 136 2.59 10.37 -5.33
CA SER A 136 2.14 10.79 -4.00
C SER A 136 3.14 10.44 -2.87
N ALA A 137 3.92 9.36 -3.04
CA ALA A 137 4.94 8.93 -2.09
C ALA A 137 6.20 9.81 -2.10
N LYS A 138 6.49 10.52 -3.21
CA LYS A 138 7.62 11.44 -3.27
C LYS A 138 7.43 12.58 -2.26
N PRO A 139 8.44 12.91 -1.44
CA PRO A 139 8.40 14.12 -0.65
C PRO A 139 8.30 15.31 -1.61
N ALA A 140 7.44 16.28 -1.29
CA ALA A 140 7.30 17.49 -2.09
C ALA A 140 8.70 18.10 -2.29
N VAL A 141 9.10 18.29 -3.55
CA VAL A 141 10.35 19.00 -3.86
C VAL A 141 10.14 20.42 -3.36
N ALA A 142 10.81 20.78 -2.27
CA ALA A 142 10.88 22.16 -1.81
C ALA A 142 11.64 22.94 -2.89
N HIS A 143 10.91 23.73 -3.67
CA HIS A 143 11.46 24.77 -4.53
C HIS A 143 11.74 26.02 -3.72
#